data_AF-A0A1A8XSI1-F1
#
_entry.id   AF-A0A1A8XSI1-F1
#
_cell.length_a   1.000
_cell.length_b   1.000
_cell.length_c   1.000
_cell.angle_alpha   90.00
_cell.angle_beta   90.00
_cell.angle_gamma   90.00
#
_symmetry.space_group_name_H-M   'P 1'
#
loop_
_entity.id
_entity.type
_entity.pdbx_description
1 polymer ?
#
loop_
_entity_poly.entity_id
_entity_poly.type
_entity_poly.pdbx_seq_one_letter_code
_entity_poly.pdbx_strand_id
1 'polypeptide(L)' 'MMIAAHALSAGAVLVTNNHRHYDRITAPLILENWA' A
#
# COMPACT_ATOMS: atom_id res chain seq x y z
N MET A 1 -6.82 5.06 -3.96
CA MET A 1 -7.23 4.89 -2.54
C MET A 1 -8.09 3.65 -2.27
N MET A 2 -8.85 3.09 -3.23
CA MET A 2 -9.55 1.81 -2.98
C MET A 2 -8.61 0.59 -2.85
N ILE A 3 -7.52 0.53 -3.62
CA ILE A 3 -6.58 -0.61 -3.61
C ILE A 3 -5.88 -0.75 -2.25
N ALA A 4 -5.44 0.37 -1.66
CA ALA A 4 -4.80 0.36 -0.34
C ALA A 4 -5.75 -0.10 0.77
N ALA A 5 -7.01 0.35 0.73
CA ALA A 5 -8.04 -0.10 1.67
C ALA A 5 -8.34 -1.59 1.52
N HIS A 6 -8.36 -2.11 0.29
CA HIS A 6 -8.54 -3.53 0.03
C HIS A 6 -7.35 -4.36 0.55
N ALA A 7 -6.11 -3.94 0.26
CA ALA A 7 -4.90 -4.59 0.74
C ALA A 7 -4.83 -4.61 2.28
N LEU A 8 -5.18 -3.49 2.93
CA LEU A 8 -5.32 -3.40 4.39
C LEU A 8 -6.36 -4.39 4.92
N SER A 9 -7.54 -4.45 4.31
CA SER A 9 -8.60 -5.37 4.73
C SER A 9 -8.22 -6.84 4.55
N ALA A 10 -7.40 -7.14 3.55
CA ALA A 10 -6.94 -8.50 3.25
C ALA A 10 -5.65 -8.87 4.01
N GLY A 11 -5.01 -7.94 4.72
CA GLY A 11 -3.69 -8.14 5.32
C GLY A 11 -2.59 -8.41 4.30
N ALA A 12 -2.73 -7.91 3.07
CA ALA A 12 -1.84 -8.19 1.96
C ALA A 12 -0.74 -7.13 1.81
N VAL A 13 0.39 -7.54 1.19
CA VAL A 13 1.46 -6.63 0.79
C VAL A 13 1.07 -5.92 -0.49
N LEU A 14 1.08 -4.59 -0.47
CA LEU A 14 0.86 -3.77 -1.66
C LEU A 14 2.19 -3.51 -2.35
N VAL A 15 2.43 -4.26 -3.43
CA VAL A 15 3.58 -4.06 -4.30
C VAL A 15 3.32 -2.89 -5.27
N THR A 16 4.20 -1.89 -5.29
CA THR A 16 4.04 -0.72 -6.17
C THR A 16 5.37 -0.04 -6.50
N ASN A 17 5.50 0.51 -7.70
CA ASN A 17 6.62 1.38 -8.08
C ASN A 17 6.41 2.87 -7.71
N ASN A 18 5.28 3.21 -7.09
CA ASN A 18 4.92 4.58 -6.74
C ASN A 18 4.68 4.74 -5.23
N HIS A 19 5.73 4.53 -4.43
CA HIS A 19 5.68 4.61 -2.96
C HIS A 19 5.09 5.94 -2.45
N ARG A 20 5.48 7.08 -3.06
CA ARG A 20 5.02 8.42 -2.68
C ARG A 20 3.49 8.56 -2.65
N HIS A 21 2.77 7.87 -3.53
CA HIS A 21 1.31 7.92 -3.55
C HIS A 21 0.67 7.28 -2.30
N TYR A 22 1.35 6.29 -1.71
CA TYR A 22 0.86 5.46 -0.63
C TYR A 22 1.49 5.78 0.74
N ASP A 23 2.65 6.42 0.78
CA ASP A 23 3.32 6.83 2.04
C ASP A 23 2.48 7.79 2.91
N ARG A 24 1.57 8.54 2.28
CA ARG A 24 0.64 9.43 3.00
C ARG A 24 -0.46 8.70 3.77
N ILE A 25 -0.53 7.37 3.66
CA ILE A 25 -1.52 6.55 4.36
C ILE A 25 -0.97 6.21 5.75
N THR A 26 -1.56 6.80 6.79
CA THR A 26 -1.20 6.59 8.21
C THR A 26 -1.77 5.30 8.82
N ALA A 27 -2.12 4.32 8.00
CA ALA A 27 -2.60 2.99 8.41
C ALA A 27 -1.46 1.96 8.26
N PRO A 28 -1.53 0.79 8.91
CA PRO A 28 -0.48 -0.25 8.83
C PRO A 28 -0.51 -0.98 7.46
N LEU A 29 -0.33 -0.23 6.38
CA LEU A 29 -0.26 -0.73 5.02
C LEU A 29 1.16 -1.20 4.75
N ILE A 30 1.32 -2.49 4.45
CA ILE A 30 2.62 -3.07 4.11
C ILE A 30 2.88 -2.77 2.63
N LEU A 31 3.94 -2.02 2.36
CA LEU A 31 4.34 -1.59 1.01
C LEU A 31 5.64 -2.27 0.61
N GLU A 32 5.72 -2.72 -0.63
CA GLU A 32 6.94 -3.23 -1.24
C GLU A 32 7.18 -2.54 -2.58
N ASN A 33 8.40 -2.11 -2.85
CA ASN A 33 8.76 -1.42 -4.09
C ASN A 33 9.58 -2.36 -4.99
N TRP A 34 9.08 -2.61 -6.20
CA TRP A 34 9.73 -3.44 -7.22
C TRP A 34 10.32 -2.63 -8.39
N ALA A 35 10.68 -1.36 -8.15
CA ALA A 35 11.39 -0.50 -9.09
C ALA A 35 12.90 -0.53 -8.87
#